data_AF-A0A6P5RNS2-F1
#
_entry.id   AF-A0A6P5RNS2-F1
#
_cell.length_a   1.000
_cell.length_b   1.000
_cell.length_c   1.000
_cell.angle_alpha   90.00
_cell.angle_beta   90.00
_cell.angle_gamma   90.00
#
_symmetry.space_group_name_H-M   'P 1'
#
loop_
_entity.id
_entity.type
_entity.pdbx_description
1 polymer ?
#
loop_
_entity_poly.entity_id
_entity_poly.type
_entity_poly.pdbx_seq_one_letter_code
_entity_poly.pdbx_strand_id
1 'polypeptide(L)'
;FYSYADASGAGKDVYEFVKAVGRFKETKRTDGISTSDIIMRIVKDYNQYVLRNLDRGYTRKELGVSFVKEKRLRVNMRLKKLQEKVKEHQEKVGEKVCLFNNDSIVML
;
A
#
# COMPACT_ATOMS: atom_id res chain seq x y z
N PHE A 1 -5.62 6.43 -9.50
CA PHE A 1 -5.31 5.55 -10.64
C PHE A 1 -4.46 6.33 -11.61
N TYR A 2 -3.16 6.05 -11.70
CA TYR A 2 -2.33 6.65 -12.74
C TYR A 2 -2.56 5.84 -14.02
N SER A 3 -3.12 6.51 -15.03
CA SER A 3 -3.26 5.96 -16.38
C SER A 3 -1.84 5.88 -16.97
N TYR A 4 -1.30 4.68 -17.05
CA TYR A 4 -0.16 4.46 -17.93
C TYR A 4 -0.67 4.58 -19.34
N ALA A 5 0.05 5.35 -20.18
CA ALA A 5 -0.13 5.33 -21.63
C ALA A 5 -0.14 3.85 -22.05
N ASP A 6 -1.34 3.37 -22.34
CA ASP A 6 -1.54 2.18 -23.09
C ASP A 6 -0.78 2.31 -24.40
N ALA A 7 -0.57 1.19 -25.07
CA ALA A 7 -0.06 1.17 -26.43
C ALA A 7 -1.08 1.79 -27.42
N SER A 8 -1.67 2.94 -27.11
CA SER A 8 -2.61 3.74 -27.90
C SER A 8 -1.92 4.42 -29.08
N GLY A 9 -1.10 3.66 -29.82
CA GLY A 9 -0.94 3.90 -31.25
C GLY A 9 -0.43 5.28 -31.64
N ALA A 10 0.44 5.91 -30.83
CA ALA A 10 1.17 7.09 -31.28
C ALA A 10 2.13 6.80 -32.46
N GLY A 11 2.31 5.51 -32.81
CA GLY A 11 2.98 5.05 -34.02
C GLY A 11 2.15 3.96 -34.71
N LYS A 12 2.34 3.82 -36.03
CA LYS A 12 1.77 2.73 -36.85
C LYS A 12 1.95 1.38 -36.16
N ASP A 13 0.91 0.54 -36.25
CA ASP A 13 0.96 -0.83 -35.75
C ASP A 13 2.10 -1.61 -36.42
N VAL A 14 3.09 -2.03 -35.62
CA VAL A 14 4.27 -2.75 -36.11
C VAL A 14 3.90 -4.12 -36.71
N TYR A 15 2.72 -4.66 -36.40
CA TYR A 15 2.24 -5.94 -36.92
C TYR A 15 1.38 -5.83 -38.19
N GLU A 16 1.25 -4.64 -38.80
CA GLU A 16 0.41 -4.40 -39.98
C GLU A 16 0.68 -5.38 -41.14
N PHE A 17 1.96 -5.63 -41.46
CA PHE A 17 2.35 -6.54 -42.55
C PHE A 17 1.92 -8.00 -42.30
N VAL A 18 2.01 -8.47 -41.05
CA VAL A 18 1.63 -9.85 -40.66
C VAL A 18 0.11 -10.02 -40.69
N LYS A 19 -0.62 -8.96 -40.31
CA LYS A 19 -2.08 -8.89 -40.39
C LYS A 19 -2.55 -8.95 -41.84
N ALA A 20 -1.91 -8.20 -42.74
CA ALA A 20 -2.27 -8.14 -44.16
C ALA A 20 -2.15 -9.49 -44.89
N VAL A 21 -1.17 -10.32 -44.52
CA VAL A 21 -0.98 -11.66 -45.11
C VAL A 21 -1.78 -12.77 -44.38
N GLY A 22 -2.67 -12.42 -43.45
CA GLY A 22 -3.53 -13.37 -42.74
C GLY A 22 -2.80 -14.30 -41.76
N ARG A 23 -1.60 -13.92 -41.29
CA ARG A 23 -0.76 -14.73 -40.39
C ARG A 23 -0.77 -14.25 -38.93
N PHE A 24 -1.60 -13.25 -38.59
CA PHE A 24 -1.73 -12.73 -37.23
C PHE A 24 -2.90 -13.38 -36.49
N LYS A 25 -2.65 -13.90 -35.27
CA LYS A 25 -3.69 -14.44 -34.40
C LYS A 25 -3.81 -13.58 -33.15
N GLU A 26 -4.95 -12.92 -32.99
CA GLU A 26 -5.23 -12.12 -31.81
C GLU A 26 -5.36 -12.98 -30.55
N THR A 27 -4.74 -12.51 -29.47
CA THR A 27 -4.87 -13.07 -28.12
C THR A 27 -5.51 -12.06 -27.20
N LYS A 28 -6.33 -12.53 -26.26
CA LYS A 28 -6.88 -11.68 -25.21
C LYS A 28 -5.87 -11.51 -24.08
N ARG A 29 -5.76 -10.30 -23.54
CA ARG A 29 -4.97 -10.05 -22.32
C ARG A 29 -5.67 -10.71 -21.13
N THR A 30 -4.89 -11.17 -20.17
CA THR A 30 -5.41 -11.58 -18.86
C THR A 30 -5.66 -10.35 -18.00
N ASP A 31 -6.89 -10.23 -17.51
CA ASP A 31 -7.27 -9.12 -16.64
C ASP A 31 -6.57 -9.20 -15.27
N GLY A 32 -6.24 -8.04 -14.71
CA GLY A 32 -5.68 -7.91 -13.37
C GLY A 32 -4.23 -8.37 -13.19
N ILE A 33 -3.55 -8.77 -14.27
CA ILE A 33 -2.12 -9.09 -14.26
C ILE A 33 -1.34 -8.34 -15.34
N SER A 34 -0.30 -7.66 -14.89
CA SER A 34 0.69 -7.03 -15.76
C SER A 34 1.98 -6.76 -15.00
N THR A 35 3.08 -6.56 -15.73
CA THR A 35 4.34 -6.16 -15.12
C THR A 35 4.19 -4.86 -14.32
N SER A 36 3.44 -3.89 -14.85
CA SER A 36 3.14 -2.64 -14.15
C SER A 36 2.37 -2.88 -12.86
N ASP A 37 1.33 -3.74 -12.89
CA ASP A 37 0.54 -4.06 -11.70
C ASP A 37 1.40 -4.72 -10.62
N ILE A 38 2.31 -5.61 -11.01
CA ILE A 38 3.24 -6.28 -10.09
C ILE A 38 4.22 -5.25 -9.49
N ILE A 39 4.85 -4.40 -10.32
CA ILE A 39 5.78 -3.36 -9.86
C ILE A 39 5.07 -2.39 -8.91
N MET A 40 3.84 -1.97 -9.24
CA MET A 40 3.07 -1.06 -8.39
C MET A 40 2.78 -1.65 -7.02
N ARG A 41 2.47 -2.96 -6.93
CA ARG A 41 2.29 -3.64 -5.63
C ARG A 41 3.58 -3.61 -4.80
N ILE A 42 4.73 -3.91 -5.42
CA ILE A 42 6.03 -3.88 -4.75
C ILE A 42 6.36 -2.47 -4.23
N VAL A 43 6.21 -1.45 -5.09
CA VAL A 43 6.51 -0.05 -4.73
C VAL A 43 5.60 0.46 -3.62
N LYS A 44 4.31 0.12 -3.64
CA LYS A 44 3.33 0.53 -2.63
C LYS A 44 3.74 0.08 -1.23
N ASP A 45 4.19 -1.16 -1.10
CA ASP A 45 4.50 -1.76 0.20
C ASP A 45 5.98 -1.60 0.60
N TYR A 46 6.79 -0.91 -0.21
CA TYR A 46 8.23 -0.73 0.01
C TYR A 46 8.57 -0.14 1.39
N ASN A 47 7.85 0.89 1.84
CA ASN A 47 8.13 1.49 3.14
C ASN A 47 7.85 0.51 4.30
N GLN A 48 6.85 -0.37 4.16
CA GLN A 48 6.57 -1.40 5.16
C GLN A 48 7.65 -2.47 5.17
N TYR A 49 8.12 -2.88 3.99
CA TYR A 49 9.26 -3.78 3.85
C TYR A 49 10.50 -3.25 4.57
N VAL A 50 10.84 -1.97 4.35
CA VAL A 50 11.98 -1.33 5.01
C VAL A 50 11.83 -1.36 6.53
N LEU A 51 10.68 -0.94 7.05
CA LEU A 51 10.44 -0.86 8.49
C LEU A 51 10.48 -2.22 9.18
N ARG A 52 9.89 -3.25 8.58
CA ARG A 52 9.89 -4.61 9.12
C ARG A 52 11.30 -5.19 9.19
N ASN A 53 12.13 -4.94 8.18
CA ASN A 53 13.51 -5.46 8.19
C ASN A 53 14.42 -4.66 9.12
N LEU A 54 14.22 -3.34 9.27
CA LEU A 54 14.91 -2.57 10.31
C LEU A 54 14.59 -3.10 11.72
N ASP A 55 13.35 -3.52 11.97
CA ASP A 55 12.92 -4.10 13.25
C ASP A 55 13.56 -5.49 13.51
N ARG A 56 13.81 -6.25 12.44
CA ARG A 56 14.54 -7.53 12.48
C ARG A 56 16.05 -7.40 12.64
N GLY A 57 16.59 -6.18 12.64
CA GLY A 57 18.02 -5.91 12.84
C GLY A 57 18.82 -5.66 11.56
N TYR A 58 18.19 -5.61 10.39
CA TYR A 58 18.90 -5.20 9.16
C TYR A 58 19.31 -3.72 9.26
N THR A 59 20.48 -3.41 8.72
CA THR A 59 20.99 -2.04 8.67
C THR A 59 20.42 -1.27 7.49
N ARG A 60 20.30 0.05 7.62
CA ARG A 60 19.87 0.92 6.52
C ARG A 60 20.73 0.80 5.25
N LYS A 61 22.02 0.46 5.42
CA LYS A 61 22.98 0.35 4.31
C LYS A 61 22.67 -0.89 3.47
N GLU A 62 22.37 -2.02 4.11
CA GLU A 62 21.95 -3.27 3.43
C GLU A 62 20.62 -3.11 2.69
N LEU A 63 19.72 -2.27 3.23
CA LEU A 63 18.43 -1.99 2.60
C LEU A 63 18.49 -0.88 1.52
N GLY A 64 19.65 -0.26 1.30
CA GLY A 64 19.78 0.86 0.35
C GLY A 64 18.97 2.11 0.76
N VAL A 65 18.73 2.32 2.06
CA VAL A 65 17.89 3.40 2.57
C VAL A 65 18.76 4.53 3.15
N SER A 66 18.43 5.77 2.77
CA SER A 66 19.08 6.95 3.31
C SER A 66 18.74 7.15 4.80
N PHE A 67 19.67 7.75 5.56
CA PHE A 67 19.50 7.98 6.99
C PHE A 67 18.25 8.81 7.33
N VAL A 68 17.98 9.87 6.55
CA VAL A 68 16.80 10.73 6.73
C VAL A 68 15.52 9.94 6.50
N LYS A 69 15.49 9.08 5.47
CA LYS A 69 14.33 8.23 5.16
C LYS A 69 14.08 7.24 6.30
N GLU A 70 15.12 6.59 6.82
CA GLU A 70 15.01 5.69 7.97
C GLU A 70 14.40 6.38 9.20
N LYS A 71 14.93 7.56 9.57
CA LYS A 71 14.43 8.31 10.74
C LYS A 71 12.99 8.75 10.55
N ARG A 72 12.62 9.26 9.37
CA ARG A 72 11.23 9.62 9.03
C ARG A 72 10.30 8.42 9.17
N LEU A 73 10.68 7.27 8.64
CA LEU A 73 9.89 6.03 8.73
C LEU A 73 9.71 5.59 10.19
N ARG A 74 10.77 5.65 11.01
CA ARG A 74 10.72 5.30 12.43
C ARG A 74 9.80 6.23 13.23
N VAL A 75 9.86 7.54 12.96
CA VAL A 75 8.99 8.53 13.60
C VAL A 75 7.53 8.28 13.20
N ASN A 76 7.24 8.09 11.92
CA ASN A 76 5.88 7.78 11.45
C ASN A 76 5.30 6.53 12.13
N MET A 77 6.12 5.49 12.32
CA MET A 77 5.69 4.29 13.05
C MET A 77 5.40 4.56 14.53
N ARG A 78 6.23 5.37 15.20
CA ARG A 78 5.98 5.76 16.59
C ARG A 78 4.70 6.59 16.73
N LEU A 79 4.48 7.55 15.82
CA LEU A 79 3.25 8.35 15.78
C LEU A 79 2.02 7.47 15.56
N LYS A 80 2.10 6.50 14.64
CA LYS A 80 1.00 5.56 14.39
C LYS A 80 0.68 4.73 15.64
N LYS A 81 1.68 4.19 16.34
CA LYS A 81 1.49 3.47 17.61
C LYS A 81 0.87 4.34 18.71
N LEU A 82 1.26 5.62 18.77
CA LEU A 82 0.65 6.57 19.71
C LEU A 82 -0.82 6.82 19.36
N GLN A 83 -1.14 7.03 18.09
CA GLN A 83 -2.52 7.19 17.62
C GLN A 83 -3.37 5.96 17.96
N GLU A 84 -2.84 4.75 17.73
CA GLU A 84 -3.52 3.49 18.08
C GLU A 84 -3.80 3.41 19.59
N LYS A 85 -2.80 3.69 20.45
CA LYS A 85 -2.99 3.71 21.91
C LYS A 85 -4.00 4.76 22.38
N VAL A 86 -4.00 5.95 21.78
CA VAL A 86 -4.96 7.01 22.11
C VAL A 86 -6.37 6.57 21.73
N LYS A 87 -6.54 5.95 20.56
CA LYS A 87 -7.83 5.40 20.12
C LYS A 87 -8.34 4.31 21.07
N GLU A 88 -7.49 3.37 21.46
CA GLU A 88 -7.84 2.33 22.45
C GLU A 88 -8.25 2.94 23.80
N HIS A 89 -7.58 4.01 24.24
CA HIS A 89 -7.95 4.71 25.46
C HIS A 89 -9.30 5.42 25.34
N GLN A 90 -9.60 6.05 24.20
CA GLN A 90 -10.90 6.68 23.94
C GLN A 90 -12.04 5.65 23.96
N GLU A 91 -11.85 4.49 23.32
CA GLU A 91 -12.83 3.41 23.31
C GLU A 91 -13.11 2.90 24.74
N LYS A 92 -12.05 2.63 25.53
CA LYS A 92 -12.20 2.20 26.94
C LYS A 92 -12.86 3.24 27.84
N VAL A 93 -12.60 4.53 27.63
CA VAL A 93 -13.26 5.61 28.38
C VAL A 93 -14.73 5.71 27.98
N GLY A 94 -15.04 5.58 26.70
CA GLY A 94 -16.41 5.54 26.18
C GLY A 94 -17.22 4.40 26.80
N GLU A 95 -16.68 3.17 26.80
CA GLU A 95 -17.33 2.01 27.43
C GLU A 95 -17.62 2.25 28.93
N LYS A 96 -16.64 2.79 29.68
CA LYS A 96 -16.81 3.08 31.11
C LYS A 96 -17.88 4.15 31.38
N VAL A 97 -17.98 5.19 30.56
CA VAL A 97 -19.02 6.23 30.69
C VAL A 97 -20.41 5.67 30.41
N CYS A 98 -20.54 4.79 29.40
CA CYS A 98 -21.80 4.12 29.09
C CYS A 98 -22.27 3.20 30.23
N LEU A 99 -21.35 2.46 30.86
CA LEU A 99 -21.66 1.62 32.02
C LEU A 99 -22.10 2.47 33.22
N PHE A 100 -21.38 3.56 33.53
CA PHE A 100 -21.72 4.45 34.64
C PHE A 100 -23.11 5.10 34.49
N ASN A 101 -23.47 5.51 33.28
CA ASN A 101 -24.78 6.12 33.00
C ASN A 101 -25.92 5.09 33.13
N ASN A 102 -25.69 3.85 32.69
CA ASN A 102 -26.69 2.78 32.86
C ASN A 102 -26.85 2.39 34.33
N ASP A 103 -25.75 2.21 35.08
CA ASP A 103 -25.81 1.88 36.51
C ASP A 103 -26.49 2.97 37.35
N SER A 104 -26.33 4.24 36.96
CA SER A 104 -27.02 5.38 37.60
C SER A 104 -28.53 5.40 37.34
N ILE A 105 -29.00 4.83 36.22
CA ILE A 105 -30.43 4.73 35.89
C ILE A 105 -31.09 3.57 36.65
N VAL A 106 -30.38 2.47 36.92
CA VAL A 106 -30.94 1.31 37.66
C VAL A 106 -30.95 1.54 39.19
N MET A 107 -30.17 2.51 39.68
CA MET A 107 -30.10 2.88 41.11
C MET A 107 -31.18 3.91 41.55
N LEU A 108 -32.02 4.39 40.62
CA LEU A 108 -33.20 5.22 40.87
C LEU A 108 -34.47 4.40 40.66
#